data_AF-A0A1F1ZTG0-F1
#
_entry.id   AF-A0A1F1ZTG0-F1
#
_cell.length_a   1.000
_cell.length_b   1.000
_cell.length_c   1.000
_cell.angle_alpha   90.00
_cell.angle_beta   90.00
_cell.angle_gamma   90.00
#
_symmetry.space_group_name_H-M   'P 1'
#
loop_
_entity.id
_entity.type
_entity.pdbx_description
1 polymer ?
#
loop_
_entity_poly.entity_id
_entity_poly.type
_entity_poly.pdbx_seq_one_letter_code
_entity_poly.pdbx_strand_id
1 'polypeptide(L)'
;MTEDKTTRWGDNVIIADFAGRRRRKQSRAEVAGTQPSGSASNARPKGGKTGVAGARGQQEHGFRESWVARVLMQQLVNKTDSGRVARGREYFRAGKVHDLAFDTDSAAALVAGSQLQPFDVQLVLPPLSEKQRAGVLGEVLRESTEVHALAAGNRPGEAVVAGLLGHSTGDEQFAGLRTWCDCPDREDVCKHVVAVGLAVCEYLSEVPLRILSWRGIDTEPVTRLMQYMQVPATVTPLDGEGSGTERWRGAGTGGDDAGHEQPDIVDPKEFWGAPEHRVRWQVPQTEWGLDSGEREQLEKAVRTVTWNTVDQLNTMSELERCYESLSESEPVFDYGHAWGEALSDDDGKD
;
A
#
# COMPACT_ATOMS: atom_id res chain seq x y z
N MET A 1 -35.11 48.07 17.82
CA MET A 1 -33.95 47.23 18.19
C MET A 1 -34.27 45.80 17.82
N THR A 2 -33.92 45.41 16.60
CA THR A 2 -34.03 44.05 16.09
C THR A 2 -32.74 43.83 15.32
N GLU A 3 -31.75 43.22 15.98
CA GLU A 3 -30.49 42.86 15.36
C GLU A 3 -30.59 41.46 14.76
N ASP A 4 -30.33 41.45 13.47
CA ASP A 4 -30.14 40.35 12.56
C ASP A 4 -28.82 39.62 12.90
N LYS A 5 -28.85 38.28 13.04
CA LYS A 5 -27.64 37.45 13.12
C LYS A 5 -27.75 36.27 12.17
N THR A 6 -27.46 36.57 10.92
CA THR A 6 -27.00 35.62 9.92
C THR A 6 -25.65 35.05 10.38
N THR A 7 -25.62 33.75 10.72
CA THR A 7 -24.37 33.04 11.02
C THR A 7 -23.68 32.73 9.68
N ARG A 8 -22.71 33.55 9.31
CA ARG A 8 -21.78 33.27 8.21
C ARG A 8 -20.77 32.22 8.68
N TRP A 9 -20.77 31.05 8.05
CA TRP A 9 -19.64 30.11 8.14
C TRP A 9 -18.45 30.70 7.37
N GLY A 10 -17.60 31.45 8.07
CA GLY A 10 -16.48 32.17 7.47
C GLY A 10 -15.09 31.94 8.08
N ASP A 11 -14.95 31.49 9.33
CA ASP A 11 -13.70 31.75 10.07
C ASP A 11 -12.90 30.53 10.57
N ASN A 12 -13.21 29.30 10.16
CA ASN A 12 -12.46 28.11 10.60
C ASN A 12 -11.79 27.32 9.45
N VAL A 13 -11.31 28.00 8.40
CA VAL A 13 -10.44 27.38 7.38
C VAL A 13 -9.02 27.90 7.56
N ILE A 14 -8.15 27.06 8.13
CA ILE A 14 -6.70 27.29 8.13
C ILE A 14 -6.18 26.89 6.74
N ILE A 15 -5.95 27.87 5.88
CA ILE A 15 -5.23 27.67 4.62
C ILE A 15 -3.73 27.69 4.93
N ALA A 16 -3.09 26.53 4.87
CA ALA A 16 -1.64 26.43 5.01
C ALA A 16 -0.95 26.74 3.66
N ASP A 17 -0.33 27.92 3.57
CA ASP A 17 0.56 28.31 2.46
C ASP A 17 1.96 27.72 2.67
N PHE A 18 2.33 26.73 1.86
CA PHE A 18 3.65 26.07 1.89
C PHE A 18 4.66 26.66 0.89
N ALA A 19 4.33 27.73 0.14
CA ALA A 19 5.22 28.32 -0.88
C ALA A 19 6.04 29.53 -0.40
N GLY A 20 5.78 30.07 0.80
CA GLY A 20 6.31 31.38 1.21
C GLY A 20 7.73 31.45 1.80
N ARG A 21 8.35 30.34 2.25
CA ARG A 21 9.54 30.42 3.15
C ARG A 21 10.93 30.38 2.51
N ARG A 22 11.07 30.46 1.18
CA ARG A 22 12.41 30.59 0.54
C ARG A 22 12.72 31.96 -0.04
N ARG A 23 11.76 32.87 -0.14
CA ARG A 23 11.98 34.20 -0.77
C ARG A 23 12.55 35.27 0.16
N ARG A 24 12.62 35.04 1.47
CA ARG A 24 13.04 36.07 2.47
C ARG A 24 14.53 36.05 2.82
N LYS A 25 15.34 35.17 2.22
CA LYS A 25 16.81 35.13 2.45
C LYS A 25 17.66 35.71 1.31
N GLN A 26 17.06 36.17 0.21
CA GLN A 26 17.80 36.72 -0.94
C GLN A 26 17.74 38.25 -1.10
N SER A 27 17.01 39.00 -0.25
CA SER A 27 16.99 40.47 -0.33
C SER A 27 17.87 41.19 0.70
N ARG A 28 18.79 40.49 1.38
CA ARG A 28 19.71 41.10 2.37
C ARG A 28 21.17 40.65 2.20
N ALA A 29 21.56 40.26 0.99
CA ALA A 29 22.93 39.89 0.67
C ALA A 29 23.32 40.35 -0.75
N GLU A 30 23.12 41.64 -1.03
CA GLU A 30 23.79 42.34 -2.13
C GLU A 30 24.36 43.66 -1.60
N VAL A 31 25.44 43.56 -0.81
CA VAL A 31 26.55 44.54 -0.79
C VAL A 31 27.78 43.80 -0.26
N ALA A 32 28.73 43.52 -1.14
CA ALA A 32 30.18 43.37 -0.92
C ALA A 32 30.74 42.32 -1.89
N GLY A 33 31.56 42.79 -2.83
CA GLY A 33 32.29 41.93 -3.76
C GLY A 33 33.46 41.21 -3.11
N THR A 34 34.07 40.34 -3.93
CA THR A 34 35.46 39.82 -3.92
C THR A 34 35.46 38.32 -4.17
N GLN A 35 36.10 37.89 -5.26
CA GLN A 35 36.48 36.50 -5.48
C GLN A 35 37.59 36.07 -4.50
N PRO A 36 37.72 34.79 -4.16
CA PRO A 36 38.74 34.00 -4.84
C PRO A 36 38.41 32.52 -5.11
N SER A 37 39.25 31.97 -5.98
CA SER A 37 39.46 30.56 -6.35
C SER A 37 39.80 29.63 -5.17
N GLY A 38 39.34 28.38 -5.25
CA GLY A 38 39.86 27.28 -4.44
C GLY A 38 39.06 25.99 -4.61
N SER A 39 39.70 24.93 -5.10
CA SER A 39 39.14 23.57 -5.19
C SER A 39 39.07 22.89 -3.83
N ALA A 40 37.95 22.24 -3.46
CA ALA A 40 37.95 21.13 -2.52
C ALA A 40 36.62 20.33 -2.56
N SER A 41 36.75 19.08 -3.01
CA SER A 41 36.09 17.85 -2.55
C SER A 41 34.74 17.88 -1.79
N ASN A 42 33.75 17.25 -2.42
CA ASN A 42 32.78 16.27 -1.91
C ASN A 42 32.45 16.25 -0.40
N ALA A 43 31.19 16.60 -0.08
CA ALA A 43 30.38 15.87 0.90
C ALA A 43 28.89 16.05 0.57
N ARG A 44 28.21 14.96 0.17
CA ARG A 44 26.75 14.90 -0.01
C ARG A 44 26.08 14.69 1.36
N PRO A 45 25.03 15.45 1.73
CA PRO A 45 24.10 14.99 2.74
C PRO A 45 23.09 14.02 2.09
N LYS A 46 23.11 12.75 2.52
CA LYS A 46 22.05 11.78 2.22
C LYS A 46 20.90 12.04 3.19
N GLY A 47 19.84 12.71 2.71
CA GLY A 47 18.56 12.80 3.39
C GLY A 47 17.61 11.76 2.81
N GLY A 48 17.12 10.87 3.66
CA GLY A 48 16.19 9.82 3.29
C GLY A 48 14.82 10.35 2.92
N LYS A 49 14.32 9.80 1.82
CA LYS A 49 12.91 9.66 1.52
C LYS A 49 12.76 8.22 1.04
N THR A 50 11.61 7.62 1.28
CA THR A 50 11.17 6.37 0.66
C THR A 50 11.03 6.58 -0.85
N GLY A 51 12.15 6.76 -1.53
CA GLY A 51 12.23 6.74 -2.98
C GLY A 51 12.25 5.29 -3.41
N VAL A 52 11.24 4.89 -4.16
CA VAL A 52 11.33 3.66 -4.95
C VAL A 52 12.60 3.79 -5.79
N ALA A 53 13.50 2.82 -5.66
CA ALA A 53 14.76 2.81 -6.38
C ALA A 53 14.48 3.08 -7.86
N GLY A 54 15.13 4.10 -8.41
CA GLY A 54 14.80 4.65 -9.72
C GLY A 54 14.63 3.55 -10.76
N ALA A 55 13.51 3.64 -11.49
CA ALA A 55 13.15 2.86 -12.68
C ALA A 55 14.40 2.56 -13.51
N ARG A 56 15.02 1.41 -13.24
CA ARG A 56 16.17 0.91 -13.97
C ARG A 56 15.57 -0.09 -14.94
N GLY A 57 15.49 0.30 -16.21
CA GLY A 57 15.17 -0.62 -17.29
C GLY A 57 16.21 -1.74 -17.39
N GLN A 58 16.06 -2.76 -16.56
CA GLN A 58 16.82 -4.00 -16.60
C GLN A 58 15.91 -5.08 -17.17
N GLN A 59 16.30 -5.54 -18.36
CA GLN A 59 15.63 -6.60 -19.09
C GLN A 59 15.91 -7.98 -18.46
N GLU A 60 14.90 -8.86 -18.64
CA GLU A 60 14.96 -10.32 -18.73
C GLU A 60 14.74 -11.17 -17.47
N HIS A 61 13.49 -11.15 -16.99
CA HIS A 61 12.68 -12.37 -16.79
C HIS A 61 11.23 -12.07 -17.21
N GLY A 62 10.84 -12.51 -18.41
CA GLY A 62 9.44 -12.54 -18.88
C GLY A 62 8.61 -11.29 -18.58
N PHE A 63 9.10 -10.09 -18.89
CA PHE A 63 8.33 -8.84 -18.69
C PHE A 63 7.01 -8.93 -19.46
N ARG A 64 5.90 -9.09 -18.73
CA ARG A 64 4.55 -9.00 -19.28
C ARG A 64 4.04 -7.60 -18.96
N GLU A 65 3.89 -6.79 -20.00
CA GLU A 65 3.26 -5.48 -19.88
C GLU A 65 1.82 -5.65 -19.36
N SER A 66 1.47 -4.93 -18.29
CA SER A 66 0.10 -4.96 -17.78
C SER A 66 -0.88 -4.35 -18.78
N TRP A 67 -2.13 -4.81 -18.76
CA TRP A 67 -3.22 -4.23 -19.55
C TRP A 67 -3.33 -2.71 -19.31
N VAL A 68 -3.24 -2.28 -18.05
CA VAL A 68 -3.32 -0.87 -17.67
C VAL A 68 -2.17 -0.05 -18.27
N ALA A 69 -0.94 -0.59 -18.22
CA ALA A 69 0.23 0.03 -18.83
C ALA A 69 0.03 0.26 -20.34
N ARG A 70 -0.45 -0.76 -21.04
CA ARG A 70 -0.75 -0.68 -22.48
C ARG A 70 -1.80 0.40 -22.76
N VAL A 71 -2.88 0.45 -21.99
CA VAL A 71 -3.96 1.44 -22.14
C VAL A 71 -3.44 2.87 -21.94
N LEU A 72 -2.67 3.09 -20.87
CA LEU A 72 -2.08 4.39 -20.58
C LEU A 72 -1.12 4.84 -21.69
N MET A 73 -0.19 3.97 -22.10
CA MET A 73 0.77 4.33 -23.15
C MET A 73 0.09 4.58 -24.49
N GLN A 74 -0.89 3.78 -24.87
CA GLN A 74 -1.63 4.00 -26.12
C GLN A 74 -2.32 5.36 -26.11
N GLN A 75 -2.97 5.73 -25.00
CA GLN A 75 -3.62 7.02 -24.85
C GLN A 75 -2.62 8.19 -24.93
N LEU A 76 -1.44 8.07 -24.31
CA LEU A 76 -0.40 9.11 -24.38
C LEU A 76 0.17 9.23 -25.80
N VAL A 77 0.51 8.11 -26.44
CA VAL A 77 1.06 8.09 -27.80
C VAL A 77 0.09 8.70 -28.82
N ASN A 78 -1.21 8.45 -28.67
CA ASN A 78 -2.23 9.03 -29.54
C ASN A 78 -2.36 10.57 -29.43
N LYS A 79 -1.83 11.17 -28.36
CA LYS A 79 -1.89 12.62 -28.10
C LYS A 79 -0.60 13.38 -28.48
N THR A 80 0.38 12.73 -29.11
CA THR A 80 1.65 13.36 -29.47
C THR A 80 2.24 12.81 -30.78
N ASP A 81 3.24 13.50 -31.35
CA ASP A 81 3.99 13.02 -32.51
C ASP A 81 5.04 11.95 -32.15
N SER A 82 5.43 11.17 -33.16
CA SER A 82 6.41 10.08 -33.03
C SER A 82 7.81 10.54 -32.58
N GLY A 83 8.21 11.77 -32.89
CA GLY A 83 9.50 12.34 -32.48
C GLY A 83 9.56 12.66 -30.99
N ARG A 84 8.47 13.16 -30.40
CA ARG A 84 8.32 13.29 -28.95
C ARG A 84 8.28 11.93 -28.26
N VAL A 85 7.60 10.94 -28.86
CA VAL A 85 7.58 9.57 -28.32
C VAL A 85 8.99 8.97 -28.29
N ALA A 86 9.75 9.08 -29.38
CA ALA A 86 11.10 8.55 -29.47
C ALA A 86 12.03 9.17 -28.41
N ARG A 87 12.03 10.51 -28.28
CA ARG A 87 12.81 11.20 -27.25
C ARG A 87 12.35 10.86 -25.83
N GLY A 88 11.05 10.68 -25.61
CA GLY A 88 10.53 10.25 -24.31
C GLY A 88 11.05 8.86 -23.92
N ARG A 89 11.08 7.92 -24.88
CA ARG A 89 11.68 6.58 -24.68
C ARG A 89 13.17 6.65 -24.36
N GLU A 90 13.91 7.54 -25.02
CA GLU A 90 15.33 7.77 -24.73
C GLU A 90 15.53 8.29 -23.30
N TYR A 91 14.73 9.26 -22.86
CA TYR A 91 14.82 9.80 -21.49
C TYR A 91 14.52 8.75 -20.43
N PHE A 92 13.49 7.93 -20.65
CA PHE A 92 13.16 6.82 -19.79
C PHE A 92 14.31 5.80 -19.71
N ARG A 93 14.81 5.33 -20.86
CA ARG A 93 15.94 4.38 -20.94
C ARG A 93 17.23 4.92 -20.33
N ALA A 94 17.47 6.22 -20.46
CA ALA A 94 18.62 6.89 -19.86
C ALA A 94 18.49 7.13 -18.34
N GLY A 95 17.41 6.63 -17.71
CA GLY A 95 17.18 6.74 -16.27
C GLY A 95 17.00 8.19 -15.81
N LYS A 96 16.41 9.05 -16.65
CA LYS A 96 16.20 10.48 -16.35
C LYS A 96 14.96 10.76 -15.51
N VAL A 97 14.11 9.75 -15.28
CA VAL A 97 12.94 9.85 -14.43
C VAL A 97 13.32 9.50 -13.00
N HIS A 98 12.98 10.36 -12.06
CA HIS A 98 13.32 10.25 -10.65
C HIS A 98 12.07 10.51 -9.80
N ASP A 99 12.10 10.01 -8.57
CA ASP A 99 11.07 10.27 -7.56
C ASP A 99 9.63 10.01 -8.04
N LEU A 100 9.41 8.89 -8.75
CA LEU A 100 8.07 8.47 -9.14
C LEU A 100 7.24 8.18 -7.88
N ALA A 101 6.16 8.93 -7.72
CA ALA A 101 5.22 8.80 -6.62
C ALA A 101 3.79 8.69 -7.15
N PHE A 102 3.02 7.80 -6.53
CA PHE A 102 1.58 7.68 -6.76
C PHE A 102 0.84 8.25 -5.55
N ASP A 103 -0.18 9.05 -5.84
CA ASP A 103 -1.21 9.47 -4.90
C ASP A 103 -2.57 9.09 -5.49
N THR A 104 -3.65 9.31 -4.74
CA THR A 104 -5.01 9.09 -5.23
C THR A 104 -5.26 9.97 -6.46
N ASP A 105 -5.62 9.31 -7.56
CA ASP A 105 -5.91 9.88 -8.87
C ASP A 105 -4.75 10.66 -9.51
N SER A 106 -3.51 10.57 -8.99
CA SER A 106 -2.37 11.26 -9.59
C SER A 106 -1.05 10.47 -9.48
N ALA A 107 -0.21 10.62 -10.49
CA ALA A 107 1.15 10.11 -10.50
C ALA A 107 2.10 11.26 -10.86
N ALA A 108 3.12 11.48 -10.05
CA ALA A 108 4.08 12.57 -10.20
C ALA A 108 5.51 12.05 -10.24
N ALA A 109 6.36 12.71 -11.02
CA ALA A 109 7.78 12.40 -11.07
C ALA A 109 8.61 13.62 -11.48
N LEU A 110 9.90 13.55 -11.22
CA LEU A 110 10.90 14.53 -11.66
C LEU A 110 11.64 14.00 -12.88
N VAL A 111 11.82 14.84 -13.91
CA VAL A 111 12.56 14.47 -15.11
C VAL A 111 13.78 15.34 -15.32
N ALA A 112 14.96 14.72 -15.27
CA ALA A 112 16.23 15.40 -15.48
C ALA A 112 16.37 15.88 -16.94
N GLY A 113 16.53 17.19 -17.10
CA GLY A 113 16.74 17.86 -18.38
C GLY A 113 18.20 18.26 -18.62
N SER A 114 18.40 19.21 -19.55
CA SER A 114 19.69 19.87 -19.77
C SER A 114 20.00 20.92 -18.70
N GLN A 115 18.98 21.47 -18.06
CA GLN A 115 19.11 22.42 -16.95
C GLN A 115 19.34 21.69 -15.61
N LEU A 116 19.87 22.42 -14.63
CA LEU A 116 20.17 21.87 -13.30
C LEU A 116 18.92 21.45 -12.52
N GLN A 117 17.81 22.19 -12.67
CA GLN A 117 16.55 21.89 -12.00
C GLN A 117 15.73 20.88 -12.84
N PRO A 118 15.41 19.69 -12.32
CA PRO A 118 14.51 18.75 -13.00
C PRO A 118 13.14 19.37 -13.28
N PHE A 119 12.47 18.88 -14.33
CA PHE A 119 11.10 19.25 -14.64
C PHE A 119 10.12 18.46 -13.77
N ASP A 120 9.12 19.14 -13.23
CA ASP A 120 8.00 18.51 -12.54
C ASP A 120 7.00 18.00 -13.59
N VAL A 121 6.58 16.73 -13.47
CA VAL A 121 5.65 16.10 -14.39
C VAL A 121 4.56 15.38 -13.59
N GLN A 122 3.30 15.55 -14.00
CA GLN A 122 2.15 14.93 -13.35
C GLN A 122 1.18 14.35 -14.38
N LEU A 123 0.66 13.17 -14.07
CA LEU A 123 -0.48 12.53 -14.71
C LEU A 123 -1.64 12.57 -13.73
N VAL A 124 -2.77 13.15 -14.10
CA VAL A 124 -3.91 13.37 -13.21
C VAL A 124 -5.17 12.79 -13.83
N LEU A 125 -5.81 11.89 -13.10
CA LEU A 125 -7.11 11.31 -13.42
C LEU A 125 -8.22 12.14 -12.74
N PRO A 126 -9.40 12.27 -13.37
CA PRO A 126 -10.57 12.80 -12.67
C PRO A 126 -10.94 11.85 -11.52
N PRO A 127 -11.22 12.40 -10.31
CA PRO A 127 -11.54 11.59 -9.16
C PRO A 127 -12.87 10.86 -9.36
N LEU A 128 -12.91 9.59 -8.95
CA LEU A 128 -14.16 8.84 -8.83
C LEU A 128 -14.88 9.23 -7.55
N SER A 129 -16.20 9.32 -7.61
CA SER A 129 -17.04 9.42 -6.40
C SER A 129 -16.92 8.16 -5.54
N GLU A 130 -17.20 8.28 -4.25
CA GLU A 130 -17.17 7.14 -3.32
C GLU A 130 -18.10 6.00 -3.76
N LYS A 131 -19.29 6.33 -4.27
CA LYS A 131 -20.22 5.34 -4.85
C LYS A 131 -19.61 4.60 -6.04
N GLN A 132 -18.89 5.30 -6.91
CA GLN A 132 -18.21 4.66 -8.04
C GLN A 132 -17.09 3.74 -7.54
N ARG A 133 -16.25 4.20 -6.61
CA ARG A 133 -15.17 3.38 -6.03
C ARG A 133 -15.70 2.10 -5.37
N ALA A 134 -16.75 2.23 -4.57
CA ALA A 134 -17.42 1.10 -3.95
C ALA A 134 -18.05 0.16 -4.99
N GLY A 135 -18.64 0.70 -6.05
CA GLY A 135 -19.16 -0.08 -7.17
C GLY A 135 -18.07 -0.90 -7.87
N VAL A 136 -16.92 -0.29 -8.18
CA VAL A 136 -15.78 -1.01 -8.79
C VAL A 136 -15.26 -2.10 -7.86
N LEU A 137 -15.09 -1.80 -6.57
CA LEU A 137 -14.66 -2.79 -5.60
C LEU A 137 -15.64 -3.97 -5.50
N GLY A 138 -16.96 -3.69 -5.49
CA GLY A 138 -17.99 -4.70 -5.51
C GLY A 138 -17.89 -5.62 -6.73
N GLU A 139 -17.67 -5.07 -7.93
CA GLU A 139 -17.48 -5.86 -9.15
C GLU A 139 -16.19 -6.69 -9.11
N VAL A 140 -15.09 -6.13 -8.61
CA VAL A 140 -13.82 -6.87 -8.45
C VAL A 140 -13.97 -8.04 -7.49
N LEU A 141 -14.70 -7.86 -6.39
CA LEU A 141 -14.91 -8.91 -5.38
C LEU A 141 -16.02 -9.91 -5.76
N ARG A 142 -16.79 -9.63 -6.83
CA ARG A 142 -17.92 -10.47 -7.26
C ARG A 142 -17.47 -11.83 -7.76
N GLU A 143 -16.35 -11.88 -8.48
CA GLU A 143 -15.77 -13.13 -9.01
C GLU A 143 -14.26 -13.18 -8.78
N SER A 144 -13.76 -14.34 -8.38
CA SER A 144 -12.31 -14.54 -8.17
C SER A 144 -11.50 -14.37 -9.45
N THR A 145 -12.11 -14.57 -10.62
CA THR A 145 -11.51 -14.36 -11.95
C THR A 145 -11.06 -12.92 -12.15
N GLU A 146 -11.83 -11.94 -11.65
CA GLU A 146 -11.52 -10.50 -11.74
C GLU A 146 -10.29 -10.14 -10.91
N VAL A 147 -10.22 -10.67 -9.68
CA VAL A 147 -9.07 -10.50 -8.80
C VAL A 147 -7.80 -11.10 -9.41
N HIS A 148 -7.90 -12.33 -9.91
CA HIS A 148 -6.76 -12.99 -10.57
C HIS A 148 -6.34 -12.27 -11.84
N ALA A 149 -7.28 -11.77 -12.64
CA ALA A 149 -6.98 -11.00 -13.85
C ALA A 149 -6.20 -9.74 -13.49
N LEU A 150 -6.70 -8.94 -12.55
CA LEU A 150 -6.03 -7.73 -12.09
C LEU A 150 -4.65 -8.02 -11.48
N ALA A 151 -4.55 -9.02 -10.60
CA ALA A 151 -3.28 -9.38 -9.95
C ALA A 151 -2.22 -9.87 -10.96
N ALA A 152 -2.64 -10.55 -12.03
CA ALA A 152 -1.77 -10.97 -13.12
C ALA A 152 -1.51 -9.87 -14.16
N GLY A 153 -2.04 -8.67 -13.98
CA GLY A 153 -1.94 -7.57 -14.94
C GLY A 153 -2.72 -7.80 -16.24
N ASN A 154 -3.65 -8.75 -16.27
CA ASN A 154 -4.53 -9.01 -17.40
C ASN A 154 -5.75 -8.08 -17.37
N ARG A 155 -6.47 -8.01 -18.50
CA ARG A 155 -7.71 -7.24 -18.63
C ARG A 155 -8.82 -7.91 -17.80
N PRO A 156 -9.48 -7.21 -16.86
CA PRO A 156 -10.66 -7.73 -16.17
C PRO A 156 -11.91 -7.66 -17.05
N GLY A 157 -13.06 -8.11 -16.51
CA GLY A 157 -14.36 -8.00 -17.12
C GLY A 157 -14.78 -6.55 -17.38
N GLU A 158 -15.72 -6.37 -18.30
CA GLU A 158 -16.10 -5.06 -18.83
C GLU A 158 -16.59 -4.09 -17.73
N ALA A 159 -17.31 -4.58 -16.72
CA ALA A 159 -17.81 -3.74 -15.64
C ALA A 159 -16.68 -3.11 -14.81
N VAL A 160 -15.64 -3.89 -14.50
CA VAL A 160 -14.44 -3.41 -13.79
C VAL A 160 -13.65 -2.45 -14.67
N VAL A 161 -13.46 -2.78 -15.96
CA VAL A 161 -12.78 -1.91 -16.93
C VAL A 161 -13.47 -0.54 -17.01
N ALA A 162 -14.78 -0.52 -17.23
CA ALA A 162 -15.57 0.71 -17.32
C ALA A 162 -15.46 1.56 -16.05
N GLY A 163 -15.50 0.90 -14.89
CA GLY A 163 -15.34 1.54 -13.59
C GLY A 163 -13.96 2.18 -13.39
N LEU A 164 -12.89 1.47 -13.72
CA LEU A 164 -11.51 1.95 -13.58
C LEU A 164 -11.20 3.10 -14.55
N LEU A 165 -11.62 2.97 -15.82
CA LEU A 165 -11.38 3.97 -16.86
C LEU A 165 -12.32 5.18 -16.76
N GLY A 166 -13.46 5.05 -16.07
CA GLY A 166 -14.38 6.15 -15.79
C GLY A 166 -15.40 6.45 -16.90
N HIS A 167 -15.66 5.50 -17.81
CA HIS A 167 -16.73 5.61 -18.81
C HIS A 167 -17.30 4.23 -19.17
N SER A 168 -18.51 4.20 -19.73
CA SER A 168 -19.31 2.98 -19.88
C SER A 168 -18.99 2.10 -21.09
N THR A 169 -18.13 2.53 -22.04
CA THR A 169 -18.02 1.80 -23.32
C THR A 169 -16.80 2.11 -24.18
N GLY A 170 -16.26 1.04 -24.79
CA GLY A 170 -15.68 0.99 -26.16
C GLY A 170 -14.23 1.45 -26.33
N ASP A 171 -13.84 2.55 -25.70
CA ASP A 171 -12.51 3.11 -25.84
C ASP A 171 -11.62 2.66 -24.67
N GLU A 172 -10.58 1.88 -24.90
CA GLU A 172 -9.62 1.57 -23.85
C GLU A 172 -8.72 2.80 -23.57
N GLN A 173 -9.25 3.80 -22.88
CA GLN A 173 -8.54 5.01 -22.45
C GLN A 173 -9.11 5.56 -21.13
N PHE A 174 -8.30 6.22 -20.32
CA PHE A 174 -8.80 6.89 -19.12
C PHE A 174 -9.61 8.14 -19.49
N ALA A 175 -10.86 8.19 -19.03
CA ALA A 175 -11.71 9.36 -19.20
C ALA A 175 -11.09 10.59 -18.52
N GLY A 176 -10.82 11.62 -19.31
CA GLY A 176 -10.33 12.91 -18.79
C GLY A 176 -8.92 12.90 -18.21
N LEU A 177 -8.05 11.94 -18.56
CA LEU A 177 -6.62 11.97 -18.20
C LEU A 177 -5.99 13.30 -18.63
N ARG A 178 -5.53 14.07 -17.64
CA ARG A 178 -4.79 15.32 -17.80
C ARG A 178 -3.31 15.08 -17.53
N THR A 179 -2.49 15.84 -18.23
CA THR A 179 -1.04 15.81 -18.12
C THR A 179 -0.55 17.23 -17.83
N TRP A 180 0.45 17.35 -16.99
CA TRP A 180 1.08 18.62 -16.67
C TRP A 180 2.58 18.45 -16.63
N CYS A 181 3.30 19.41 -17.22
CA CYS A 181 4.75 19.49 -17.20
C CYS A 181 5.16 20.96 -17.24
N ASP A 182 6.14 21.34 -16.43
CA ASP A 182 6.68 22.71 -16.36
C ASP A 182 7.76 23.00 -17.43
N CYS A 183 7.95 22.10 -18.39
CA CYS A 183 8.94 22.26 -19.45
C CYS A 183 8.52 23.29 -20.51
N PRO A 184 9.46 23.83 -21.31
CA PRO A 184 9.15 24.84 -22.32
C PRO A 184 8.40 24.30 -23.56
N ASP A 185 8.14 22.99 -23.63
CA ASP A 185 7.33 22.37 -24.68
C ASP A 185 5.85 22.60 -24.36
N ARG A 186 5.14 23.35 -25.22
CA ARG A 186 3.76 23.84 -24.97
C ARG A 186 2.67 22.80 -25.19
N GLU A 187 3.05 21.55 -25.36
CA GLU A 187 2.14 20.51 -25.79
C GLU A 187 1.78 19.59 -24.65
N ASP A 188 0.50 19.19 -24.64
CA ASP A 188 -0.11 18.48 -23.53
C ASP A 188 0.69 17.23 -23.18
N VAL A 189 1.19 16.51 -24.19
CA VAL A 189 2.05 15.34 -24.03
C VAL A 189 3.43 15.63 -24.62
N CYS A 190 4.28 16.27 -23.83
CA CYS A 190 5.69 16.47 -24.18
C CYS A 190 6.51 15.18 -23.97
N LYS A 191 7.79 15.18 -24.39
CA LYS A 191 8.70 14.03 -24.18
C LYS A 191 8.86 13.62 -22.71
N HIS A 192 8.75 14.57 -21.77
CA HIS A 192 8.88 14.27 -20.33
C HIS A 192 7.63 13.54 -19.82
N VAL A 193 6.43 13.94 -20.27
CA VAL A 193 5.18 13.22 -20.00
C VAL A 193 5.25 11.80 -20.54
N VAL A 194 5.78 11.59 -21.76
CA VAL A 194 6.00 10.24 -22.30
C VAL A 194 6.98 9.44 -21.43
N ALA A 195 8.08 10.04 -20.99
CA ALA A 195 9.06 9.35 -20.14
C ALA A 195 8.45 8.92 -18.79
N VAL A 196 7.65 9.79 -18.16
CA VAL A 196 6.92 9.46 -16.92
C VAL A 196 5.83 8.43 -17.16
N GLY A 197 5.10 8.52 -18.28
CA GLY A 197 4.14 7.50 -18.68
C GLY A 197 4.77 6.12 -18.77
N LEU A 198 5.95 6.00 -19.38
CA LEU A 198 6.69 4.74 -19.44
C LEU A 198 7.10 4.24 -18.04
N ALA A 199 7.55 5.12 -17.15
CA ALA A 199 7.90 4.76 -15.78
C ALA A 199 6.69 4.28 -14.96
N VAL A 200 5.53 4.94 -15.13
CA VAL A 200 4.25 4.50 -14.56
C VAL A 200 3.88 3.12 -15.11
N CYS A 201 4.07 2.89 -16.41
CA CYS A 201 3.75 1.62 -17.05
C CYS A 201 4.65 0.46 -16.61
N GLU A 202 5.95 0.71 -16.41
CA GLU A 202 6.88 -0.25 -15.80
C GLU A 202 6.40 -0.61 -14.39
N TYR A 203 6.13 0.40 -13.56
CA TYR A 203 5.66 0.19 -12.19
C TYR A 203 4.33 -0.56 -12.12
N LEU A 204 3.35 -0.21 -12.97
CA LEU A 204 2.05 -0.89 -13.04
C LEU A 204 2.17 -2.32 -13.58
N SER A 205 3.21 -2.62 -14.34
CA SER A 205 3.48 -4.00 -14.79
C SER A 205 4.12 -4.84 -13.68
N GLU A 206 4.91 -4.23 -12.79
CA GLU A 206 5.47 -4.89 -11.60
C GLU A 206 4.45 -5.04 -10.47
N VAL A 207 3.59 -4.04 -10.27
CA VAL A 207 2.57 -4.01 -9.21
C VAL A 207 1.19 -3.72 -9.81
N PRO A 208 0.54 -4.71 -10.48
CA PRO A 208 -0.73 -4.49 -11.18
C PRO A 208 -1.86 -3.94 -10.32
N LEU A 209 -1.97 -4.39 -9.07
CA LEU A 209 -3.01 -3.93 -8.13
C LEU A 209 -2.88 -2.45 -7.76
N ARG A 210 -1.74 -1.80 -8.05
CA ARG A 210 -1.56 -0.35 -7.83
C ARG A 210 -2.66 0.45 -8.51
N ILE A 211 -3.23 0.00 -9.63
CA ILE A 211 -4.34 0.70 -10.31
C ILE A 211 -5.52 0.97 -9.39
N LEU A 212 -5.86 0.03 -8.48
CA LEU A 212 -6.97 0.21 -7.54
C LEU A 212 -6.68 1.37 -6.60
N SER A 213 -5.51 1.35 -5.94
CA SER A 213 -5.09 2.45 -5.06
C SER A 213 -4.84 3.77 -5.81
N TRP A 214 -4.44 3.73 -7.09
CA TRP A 214 -4.32 4.92 -7.93
C TRP A 214 -5.69 5.52 -8.25
N ARG A 215 -6.76 4.72 -8.32
CA ARG A 215 -8.16 5.20 -8.35
C ARG A 215 -8.73 5.43 -6.94
N GLY A 216 -7.88 5.33 -5.92
CA GLY A 216 -8.15 5.35 -4.48
C GLY A 216 -9.28 4.42 -4.06
N ILE A 217 -9.30 3.23 -4.64
CA ILE A 217 -10.04 2.06 -4.17
C ILE A 217 -9.13 1.33 -3.18
N ASP A 218 -9.68 0.94 -2.03
CA ASP A 218 -8.95 0.18 -1.03
C ASP A 218 -8.59 -1.21 -1.57
N THR A 219 -7.30 -1.54 -1.51
CA THR A 219 -6.76 -2.83 -1.95
C THR A 219 -6.87 -3.90 -0.88
N GLU A 220 -7.09 -3.53 0.39
CA GLU A 220 -7.12 -4.46 1.52
C GLU A 220 -8.10 -5.63 1.29
N PRO A 221 -9.37 -5.40 0.90
CA PRO A 221 -10.32 -6.49 0.71
C PRO A 221 -9.92 -7.46 -0.41
N VAL A 222 -9.30 -6.93 -1.47
CA VAL A 222 -8.82 -7.71 -2.61
C VAL A 222 -7.65 -8.59 -2.19
N THR A 223 -6.67 -8.01 -1.48
CA THR A 223 -5.51 -8.77 -0.98
C THR A 223 -5.92 -9.84 0.03
N ARG A 224 -6.89 -9.54 0.89
CA ARG A 224 -7.45 -10.49 1.86
C ARG A 224 -8.13 -11.66 1.17
N LEU A 225 -8.95 -11.40 0.14
CA LEU A 225 -9.58 -12.44 -0.66
C LEU A 225 -8.53 -13.34 -1.35
N MET A 226 -7.46 -12.76 -1.89
CA MET A 226 -6.35 -13.53 -2.45
C MET A 226 -5.68 -14.45 -1.42
N GLN A 227 -5.45 -13.94 -0.21
CA GLN A 227 -4.88 -14.75 0.87
C GLN A 227 -5.80 -15.93 1.23
N TYR A 228 -7.12 -15.70 1.35
CA TYR A 228 -8.07 -16.79 1.59
C TYR A 228 -8.09 -17.85 0.49
N MET A 229 -7.94 -17.46 -0.79
CA MET A 229 -7.87 -18.40 -1.91
C MET A 229 -6.55 -19.20 -1.96
N GLN A 230 -5.49 -18.68 -1.35
CA GLN A 230 -4.18 -19.35 -1.28
C GLN A 230 -4.06 -20.32 -0.12
N VAL A 231 -4.98 -20.27 0.86
CA VAL A 231 -5.05 -21.30 1.91
C VAL A 231 -5.54 -22.59 1.24
N PRO A 232 -4.73 -23.67 1.20
CA PRO A 232 -5.22 -24.94 0.69
C PRO A 232 -6.43 -25.35 1.51
N ALA A 233 -7.52 -25.72 0.84
CA ALA A 233 -8.74 -26.19 1.46
C ALA A 233 -8.52 -27.56 2.14
N THR A 234 -7.73 -27.61 3.20
CA THR A 234 -7.79 -28.66 4.22
C THR A 234 -8.77 -28.17 5.29
N VAL A 235 -10.02 -27.96 4.88
CA VAL A 235 -11.13 -27.81 5.82
C VAL A 235 -11.76 -29.18 5.92
N THR A 236 -11.35 -29.96 6.93
CA THR A 236 -12.08 -31.14 7.35
C THR A 236 -13.48 -30.69 7.76
N PRO A 237 -14.56 -31.27 7.20
CA PRO A 237 -15.90 -30.97 7.69
C PRO A 237 -15.96 -31.33 9.17
N LEU A 238 -16.32 -30.37 10.02
CA LEU A 238 -16.86 -30.69 11.34
C LEU A 238 -18.27 -31.21 11.08
N ASP A 239 -18.40 -32.52 10.93
CA ASP A 239 -19.69 -33.18 10.90
C ASP A 239 -20.36 -32.97 12.26
N GLY A 240 -21.28 -32.00 12.28
CA GLY A 240 -22.24 -31.80 13.35
C GLY A 240 -23.20 -32.97 13.39
N GLU A 241 -23.12 -33.71 14.48
CA GLU A 241 -24.00 -34.81 14.82
C GLU A 241 -25.43 -34.29 15.00
N GLY A 242 -26.40 -34.81 14.22
CA GLY A 242 -27.76 -34.29 14.27
C GLY A 242 -28.82 -35.00 13.43
N SER A 243 -29.04 -36.29 13.70
CA SER A 243 -30.34 -36.98 13.58
C SER A 243 -31.03 -37.12 12.21
N GLY A 244 -31.17 -38.38 11.77
CA GLY A 244 -32.48 -38.84 11.26
C GLY A 244 -32.49 -39.46 9.87
N THR A 245 -32.19 -40.76 9.82
CA THR A 245 -32.80 -41.77 8.92
C THR A 245 -33.05 -41.38 7.46
N GLU A 246 -32.22 -41.91 6.55
CA GLU A 246 -32.76 -42.40 5.29
C GLU A 246 -32.02 -43.65 4.80
N ARG A 247 -32.81 -44.71 4.75
CA ARG A 247 -32.51 -46.07 4.31
C ARG A 247 -32.46 -46.07 2.79
N TRP A 248 -31.26 -46.16 2.21
CA TRP A 248 -31.10 -46.58 0.82
C TRP A 248 -30.66 -48.04 0.77
N ARG A 249 -31.47 -48.86 0.11
CA ARG A 249 -31.26 -50.31 -0.06
C ARG A 249 -31.09 -50.59 -1.56
N GLY A 250 -30.06 -51.37 -1.88
CA GLY A 250 -29.85 -52.06 -3.15
C GLY A 250 -28.50 -51.67 -3.77
N ALA A 251 -27.67 -52.55 -4.30
CA ALA A 251 -27.66 -54.01 -4.45
C ALA A 251 -26.19 -54.38 -4.72
N GLY A 252 -25.67 -55.50 -4.20
CA GLY A 252 -25.37 -56.62 -5.11
C GLY A 252 -23.90 -56.68 -5.56
N THR A 253 -23.12 -57.49 -4.83
CA THR A 253 -22.09 -58.44 -5.31
C THR A 253 -20.90 -57.99 -6.16
N GLY A 254 -19.70 -58.39 -5.70
CA GLY A 254 -18.40 -58.36 -6.40
C GLY A 254 -17.56 -57.22 -5.85
N GLY A 255 -16.64 -57.45 -4.91
CA GLY A 255 -15.43 -58.25 -5.09
C GLY A 255 -14.36 -57.30 -5.62
N ASP A 256 -13.44 -56.86 -4.77
CA ASP A 256 -12.04 -56.52 -5.09
C ASP A 256 -11.31 -56.06 -3.82
N ASP A 257 -10.12 -56.63 -3.63
CA ASP A 257 -9.18 -56.39 -2.55
C ASP A 257 -8.65 -54.95 -2.54
N ALA A 258 -8.82 -54.23 -1.44
CA ALA A 258 -7.94 -53.15 -1.02
C ALA A 258 -7.98 -53.05 0.50
N GLY A 259 -6.82 -53.23 1.14
CA GLY A 259 -6.66 -53.06 2.58
C GLY A 259 -7.10 -51.67 3.00
N HIS A 260 -8.24 -51.59 3.67
CA HIS A 260 -8.60 -50.41 4.46
C HIS A 260 -7.73 -50.45 5.71
N GLU A 261 -6.57 -49.82 5.62
CA GLU A 261 -5.83 -49.36 6.79
C GLU A 261 -6.78 -48.40 7.52
N GLN A 262 -7.44 -48.93 8.56
CA GLN A 262 -8.27 -48.11 9.43
C GLN A 262 -7.38 -47.00 9.96
N PRO A 263 -7.79 -45.72 9.88
CA PRO A 263 -7.02 -44.67 10.51
C PRO A 263 -6.85 -45.02 11.99
N ASP A 264 -5.61 -45.00 12.48
CA ASP A 264 -5.31 -45.15 13.91
C ASP A 264 -6.09 -44.06 14.64
N ILE A 265 -7.26 -44.41 15.17
CA ILE A 265 -8.00 -43.57 16.10
C ILE A 265 -7.19 -43.62 17.39
N VAL A 266 -6.24 -42.71 17.52
CA VAL A 266 -5.50 -42.51 18.77
C VAL A 266 -6.50 -41.97 19.79
N ASP A 267 -6.60 -42.64 20.95
CA ASP A 267 -7.43 -42.15 22.05
C ASP A 267 -7.02 -40.70 22.36
N PRO A 268 -7.93 -39.72 22.30
CA PRO A 268 -7.63 -38.34 22.63
C PRO A 268 -6.96 -38.17 24.00
N LYS A 269 -7.22 -39.07 24.96
CA LYS A 269 -6.54 -39.06 26.27
C LYS A 269 -5.08 -39.49 26.19
N GLU A 270 -4.75 -40.40 25.28
CA GLU A 270 -3.38 -40.88 25.04
C GLU A 270 -2.58 -39.84 24.25
N PHE A 271 -3.22 -39.17 23.28
CA PHE A 271 -2.59 -38.13 22.47
C PHE A 271 -2.43 -36.79 23.21
N TRP A 272 -3.46 -36.30 23.90
CA TRP A 272 -3.44 -35.00 24.59
C TRP A 272 -2.99 -35.08 26.05
N GLY A 273 -2.89 -36.29 26.61
CA GLY A 273 -2.64 -36.51 28.02
C GLY A 273 -3.85 -36.18 28.91
N ALA A 274 -3.79 -36.64 30.16
CA ALA A 274 -4.82 -36.32 31.15
C ALA A 274 -4.82 -34.81 31.47
N PRO A 275 -5.99 -34.19 31.74
CA PRO A 275 -6.12 -32.75 31.93
C PRO A 275 -5.23 -32.17 33.05
N GLU A 276 -4.84 -33.00 34.01
CA GLU A 276 -3.83 -32.69 35.05
C GLU A 276 -2.42 -32.37 34.51
N HIS A 277 -2.09 -32.76 33.27
CA HIS A 277 -0.79 -32.49 32.62
C HIS A 277 -0.83 -31.34 31.62
N ARG A 278 -1.95 -30.60 31.50
CA ARG A 278 -1.99 -29.42 30.63
C ARG A 278 -0.96 -28.40 31.11
N VAL A 279 -0.10 -27.98 30.20
CA VAL A 279 0.89 -26.93 30.45
C VAL A 279 0.14 -25.67 30.90
N ARG A 280 0.22 -25.37 32.19
CA ARG A 280 -0.24 -24.08 32.72
C ARG A 280 0.83 -23.06 32.40
N TRP A 281 0.60 -22.29 31.34
CA TRP A 281 1.38 -21.09 31.08
C TRP A 281 1.25 -20.18 32.31
N GLN A 282 2.37 -19.86 32.94
CA GLN A 282 2.36 -18.79 33.94
C GLN A 282 2.00 -17.50 33.21
N VAL A 283 1.22 -16.64 33.86
CA VAL A 283 0.98 -15.29 33.35
C VAL A 283 2.36 -14.66 33.12
N PRO A 284 2.72 -14.32 31.87
CA PRO A 284 4.04 -13.77 31.61
C PRO A 284 4.22 -12.53 32.47
N GLN A 285 5.31 -12.46 33.21
CA GLN A 285 5.61 -11.28 34.00
C GLN A 285 5.83 -10.11 33.03
N THR A 286 5.19 -8.98 33.31
CA THR A 286 5.41 -7.75 32.56
C THR A 286 6.81 -7.25 32.86
N GLU A 287 7.77 -7.64 32.03
CA GLU A 287 9.14 -7.17 32.13
C GLU A 287 9.38 -5.95 31.22
N TRP A 288 10.33 -5.12 31.63
CA TRP A 288 10.64 -3.83 31.05
C TRP A 288 11.32 -4.00 29.67
N GLY A 289 10.59 -3.77 28.57
CA GLY A 289 11.08 -4.03 27.22
C GLY A 289 12.31 -3.22 26.76
N LEU A 290 12.67 -2.14 27.46
CA LEU A 290 13.79 -1.25 27.09
C LEU A 290 15.14 -1.62 27.75
N ASP A 291 15.13 -2.29 28.91
CA ASP A 291 16.34 -2.80 29.61
C ASP A 291 16.43 -4.33 29.51
N SER A 292 15.30 -5.03 29.45
CA SER A 292 15.26 -6.50 29.30
C SER A 292 15.24 -6.95 27.83
N GLY A 293 14.95 -6.03 26.90
CA GLY A 293 15.01 -6.32 25.46
C GLY A 293 16.44 -6.44 24.95
N GLU A 294 16.65 -7.18 23.85
CA GLU A 294 17.95 -7.18 23.16
C GLU A 294 18.28 -5.76 22.68
N ARG A 295 19.10 -5.04 23.46
CA ARG A 295 19.52 -3.66 23.17
C ARG A 295 20.04 -3.48 21.74
N GLU A 296 20.70 -4.51 21.20
CA GLU A 296 21.19 -4.50 19.82
C GLU A 296 20.05 -4.42 18.80
N GLN A 297 18.93 -5.12 19.01
CA GLN A 297 17.77 -5.06 18.11
C GLN A 297 17.08 -3.70 18.18
N LEU A 298 16.95 -3.15 19.40
CA LEU A 298 16.41 -1.81 19.60
C LEU A 298 17.29 -0.76 18.92
N GLU A 299 18.60 -0.79 19.16
CA GLU A 299 19.56 0.14 18.54
C GLU A 299 19.53 0.02 17.00
N LYS A 300 19.39 -1.20 16.47
CA LYS A 300 19.23 -1.46 15.03
C LYS A 300 17.93 -0.86 14.49
N ALA A 301 16.82 -1.00 15.22
CA ALA A 301 15.52 -0.43 14.84
C ALA A 301 15.56 1.11 14.90
N VAL A 302 16.08 1.71 15.97
CA VAL A 302 16.19 3.16 16.12
C VAL A 302 17.11 3.75 15.05
N ARG A 303 18.16 3.03 14.64
CA ARG A 303 19.03 3.46 13.52
C ARG A 303 18.31 3.51 12.17
N THR A 304 17.21 2.78 11.97
CA THR A 304 16.44 2.87 10.72
C THR A 304 15.71 4.20 10.56
N VAL A 305 15.42 4.87 11.68
CA VAL A 305 14.64 6.12 11.72
C VAL A 305 15.46 7.36 12.09
N THR A 306 16.70 7.19 12.56
CA THR A 306 17.58 8.30 13.00
C THR A 306 18.80 8.49 12.10
N TRP A 307 19.25 9.75 11.96
CA TRP A 307 20.26 10.14 10.97
C TRP A 307 21.64 10.45 11.59
N ASN A 308 21.69 10.79 12.87
CA ASN A 308 22.91 11.08 13.61
C ASN A 308 22.80 10.59 15.06
N THR A 309 23.91 10.55 15.79
CA THR A 309 23.96 10.04 17.18
C THR A 309 23.17 10.89 18.17
N VAL A 310 23.04 12.20 17.93
CA VAL A 310 22.25 13.10 18.79
C VAL A 310 20.75 12.83 18.60
N ASP A 311 20.30 12.63 17.36
CA ASP A 311 18.92 12.25 17.03
C ASP A 311 18.59 10.89 17.65
N GLN A 312 19.50 9.93 17.60
CA GLN A 312 19.33 8.62 18.23
C GLN A 312 19.10 8.75 19.75
N LEU A 313 19.90 9.55 20.45
CA LEU A 313 19.75 9.79 21.88
C LEU A 313 18.43 10.51 22.21
N ASN A 314 18.04 11.49 21.40
CA ASN A 314 16.76 12.19 21.58
C ASN A 314 15.57 11.26 21.36
N THR A 315 15.58 10.45 20.30
CA THR A 315 14.51 9.48 20.02
C THR A 315 14.41 8.43 21.13
N MET A 316 15.54 7.95 21.66
CA MET A 316 15.52 7.03 22.82
C MET A 316 14.89 7.71 24.06
N SER A 317 15.25 8.96 24.36
CA SER A 317 14.67 9.71 25.47
C SER A 317 13.17 10.01 25.29
N GLU A 318 12.73 10.26 24.07
CA GLU A 318 11.30 10.44 23.76
C GLU A 318 10.50 9.16 23.93
N LEU A 319 11.05 8.01 23.51
CA LEU A 319 10.41 6.71 23.71
C LEU A 319 10.28 6.35 25.19
N GLU A 320 11.31 6.65 25.99
CA GLU A 320 11.29 6.47 27.45
C GLU A 320 10.18 7.31 28.09
N ARG A 321 10.08 8.60 27.76
CA ARG A 321 9.02 9.48 28.25
C ARG A 321 7.61 9.07 27.81
N CYS A 322 7.46 8.59 26.57
CA CYS A 322 6.18 8.06 26.09
C CYS A 322 5.76 6.83 26.90
N TYR A 323 6.71 5.94 27.21
CA TYR A 323 6.44 4.77 28.03
C TYR A 323 6.09 5.14 29.48
N GLU A 324 6.85 6.05 30.11
CA GLU A 324 6.54 6.61 31.43
C GLU A 324 5.12 7.19 31.43
N SER A 325 4.78 8.01 30.44
CA SER A 325 3.44 8.58 30.32
C SER A 325 2.33 7.55 30.15
N LEU A 326 2.59 6.41 29.48
CA LEU A 326 1.61 5.35 29.27
C LEU A 326 1.48 4.40 30.47
N SER A 327 2.53 4.29 31.28
CA SER A 327 2.58 3.41 32.46
C SER A 327 2.15 4.12 33.75
N GLU A 328 2.40 5.42 33.86
CA GLU A 328 1.93 6.25 34.98
C GLU A 328 0.49 6.75 34.80
N SER A 329 -0.03 6.75 33.57
CA SER A 329 -1.45 7.03 33.35
C SER A 329 -2.29 5.88 33.90
N GLU A 330 -3.15 6.16 34.89
CA GLU A 330 -4.23 5.24 35.23
C GLU A 330 -4.97 4.87 33.93
N PRO A 331 -5.16 3.57 33.65
CA PRO A 331 -5.78 3.16 32.41
C PRO A 331 -7.18 3.76 32.34
N VAL A 332 -7.42 4.57 31.30
CA VAL A 332 -8.72 5.22 31.04
C VAL A 332 -9.85 4.19 30.89
N PHE A 333 -9.49 2.94 30.61
CA PHE A 333 -10.39 1.80 30.52
C PHE A 333 -9.98 0.74 31.53
N ASP A 334 -10.87 0.46 32.48
CA ASP A 334 -10.74 -0.66 33.40
C ASP A 334 -10.91 -1.98 32.62
N TYR A 335 -9.79 -2.62 32.29
CA TYR A 335 -9.78 -3.95 31.68
C TYR A 335 -9.86 -5.08 32.73
N GLY A 336 -10.00 -4.76 34.03
CA GLY A 336 -9.99 -5.71 35.13
C GLY A 336 -11.18 -6.68 35.17
N HIS A 337 -12.28 -6.37 34.49
CA HIS A 337 -13.51 -7.17 34.57
C HIS A 337 -13.82 -8.05 33.34
N ALA A 338 -13.17 -7.85 32.18
CA ALA A 338 -13.59 -8.53 30.95
C ALA A 338 -13.14 -10.00 30.83
N TRP A 339 -12.17 -10.43 31.64
CA TRP A 339 -11.57 -11.78 31.54
C TRP A 339 -11.64 -12.61 32.83
N GLY A 340 -12.19 -12.06 33.92
CA GLY A 340 -12.29 -12.75 35.23
C GLY A 340 -13.53 -13.64 35.38
N GLU A 341 -14.65 -13.29 34.74
CA GLU A 341 -15.92 -14.02 34.92
C GLU A 341 -16.06 -15.26 34.02
N ALA A 342 -15.19 -15.44 33.02
CA ALA A 342 -15.25 -16.61 32.12
C ALA A 342 -14.56 -17.87 32.70
N LEU A 343 -14.07 -17.82 33.95
CA LEU A 343 -13.35 -18.93 34.60
C LEU A 343 -13.89 -19.28 36.00
N SER A 344 -15.05 -18.76 36.40
CA SER A 344 -15.70 -19.11 37.67
C SER A 344 -17.14 -19.58 37.46
N ASP A 345 -17.33 -20.62 36.65
CA ASP A 345 -18.53 -21.47 36.72
C ASP A 345 -18.07 -22.88 37.10
N ASP A 346 -17.72 -23.05 38.37
CA ASP A 346 -17.73 -24.36 39.04
C ASP A 346 -18.03 -24.15 40.52
N ASP A 347 -19.30 -23.87 40.84
CA ASP A 347 -19.86 -24.14 42.16
C ASP A 347 -20.99 -25.15 41.99
N GLY A 348 -20.67 -26.38 42.36
CA GLY A 348 -21.52 -27.55 42.33
C GLY A 348 -22.83 -27.35 43.10
N LYS A 349 -23.91 -27.79 42.49
CA LYS A 349 -25.13 -28.20 43.19
C LYS A 349 -24.96 -29.65 43.65
N ASP A 350 -24.79 -29.84 44.94
CA ASP A 350 -25.46 -30.90 45.71
C ASP A 350 -26.41 -30.24 46.72
#